data_AF-A0A3M5TZ31-F1
#
_entry.id   AF-A0A3M5TZ31-F1
#
_cell.length_a   1.000
_cell.length_b   1.000
_cell.length_c   1.000
_cell.angle_alpha   90.00
_cell.angle_beta   90.00
_cell.angle_gamma   90.00
#
_symmetry.space_group_name_H-M   'P 1'
#
loop_
_entity.id
_entity.type
_entity.pdbx_description
1 polymer ?
#
loop_
_entity_poly.entity_id
_entity_poly.type
_entity_poly.pdbx_seq_one_letter_code
_entity_poly.pdbx_strand_id
1 'polypeptide(L)' 'MRDVCIARYEAFGTAGNASKIKPVSLDAMFERYARGELDAKIN' A
#
# COMPACT_ATOMS: atom_id res chain seq x y z
N MET A 1 8.92 -14.22 -17.95
CA MET A 1 7.99 -13.23 -17.34
C MET A 1 8.37 -12.90 -15.89
N ARG A 2 8.66 -13.90 -15.05
CA ARG A 2 9.12 -13.72 -13.66
C ARG A 2 10.31 -12.77 -13.52
N ASP A 3 11.34 -12.94 -14.35
CA ASP A 3 12.60 -12.19 -14.20
C ASP A 3 12.44 -10.69 -14.48
N VAL A 4 11.57 -10.33 -15.43
CA VAL A 4 11.20 -8.93 -15.70
C VAL A 4 10.54 -8.31 -14.47
N CYS A 5 9.63 -9.03 -13.80
CA CYS A 5 8.98 -8.52 -12.59
C CYS A 5 9.98 -8.31 -11.45
N ILE A 6 10.92 -9.25 -11.25
CA ILE A 6 11.96 -9.13 -10.21
C ILE A 6 12.81 -7.87 -10.46
N ALA A 7 13.34 -7.70 -11.67
CA ALA A 7 14.15 -6.54 -12.02
C ALA A 7 13.39 -5.20 -11.84
N ARG A 8 12.08 -5.19 -12.05
CA ARG A 8 11.24 -4.00 -11.84
C ARG A 8 10.99 -3.72 -10.36
N TYR A 9 10.71 -4.73 -9.54
CA TYR A 9 10.57 -4.54 -8.09
C TYR A 9 11.86 -4.05 -7.42
N GLU A 10 13.02 -4.49 -7.90
CA GLU A 10 14.32 -3.99 -7.45
C GLU A 10 14.54 -2.55 -7.91
N ALA A 11 14.32 -2.25 -9.20
CA ALA A 11 14.49 -0.90 -9.75
C ALA A 11 13.55 0.14 -9.10
N PHE A 12 12.35 -0.27 -8.69
CA PHE A 12 11.39 0.58 -7.97
C PHE A 12 11.64 0.64 -6.46
N GLY A 13 12.65 -0.07 -5.94
CA GLY A 13 12.97 -0.07 -4.51
C GLY A 13 11.92 -0.74 -3.63
N THR A 14 11.03 -1.56 -4.20
CA THR A 14 9.95 -2.21 -3.44
C THR A 14 10.41 -3.52 -2.77
N ALA A 15 11.53 -4.10 -3.21
CA ALA A 15 12.09 -5.34 -2.65
C ALA A 15 12.32 -5.25 -1.13
N GLY A 16 11.87 -6.27 -0.38
CA GLY A 16 12.03 -6.34 1.08
C GLY A 16 11.00 -5.55 1.91
N ASN A 17 10.05 -4.83 1.28
CA ASN A 17 9.04 -4.07 2.03
C ASN A 17 7.78 -4.86 2.43
N ALA A 18 7.60 -6.08 1.91
CA ALA A 18 6.39 -6.86 2.14
C ALA A 18 6.09 -7.11 3.63
N SER A 19 7.10 -7.43 4.43
CA SER A 19 6.96 -7.67 5.87
C SER A 19 6.64 -6.41 6.69
N LYS A 20 6.85 -5.22 6.13
CA LYS A 20 6.53 -3.94 6.77
C LYS A 20 5.05 -3.58 6.65
N ILE A 21 4.32 -4.21 5.72
CA ILE A 21 2.91 -3.94 5.45
C ILE A 21 2.06 -4.79 6.40
N LYS A 22 1.21 -4.14 7.18
CA LYS A 22 0.12 -4.79 7.92
C LYS A 22 -1.15 -4.71 7.08
N PRO A 23 -1.64 -5.82 6.50
CA PRO A 23 -2.87 -5.80 5.71
C PRO A 23 -4.06 -5.36 6.58
N VAL A 24 -4.96 -4.58 6.00
CA VAL A 24 -6.25 -4.22 6.60
C VAL A 24 -7.37 -4.73 5.71
N SER A 25 -8.49 -5.14 6.31
CA SER A 25 -9.67 -5.57 5.56
C SER A 25 -10.34 -4.39 4.85
N LEU A 26 -11.17 -4.69 3.86
CA LEU A 26 -11.96 -3.69 3.16
C LEU A 26 -12.98 -3.02 4.10
N ASP A 27 -13.58 -3.78 5.04
CA ASP A 27 -14.49 -3.21 6.05
C ASP A 27 -13.79 -2.18 6.94
N ALA A 28 -12.57 -2.49 7.40
CA ALA A 28 -11.77 -1.54 8.17
C ALA A 28 -11.38 -0.31 7.35
N MET A 29 -11.14 -0.46 6.04
CA MET A 29 -10.88 0.68 5.15
C MET A 29 -12.14 1.53 4.94
N PHE A 30 -13.30 0.90 4.79
CA PHE A 30 -14.59 1.59 4.69
C PHE A 30 -14.86 2.46 5.92
N GLU A 31 -14.65 1.92 7.12
CA GLU A 31 -14.83 2.68 8.37
C GLU A 31 -13.92 3.91 8.44
N ARG A 32 -12.66 3.80 7.99
CA ARG A 32 -11.71 4.93 7.95
C ARG A 32 -12.18 6.06 7.03
N TYR A 33 -12.75 5.72 5.87
CA TYR A 33 -13.37 6.72 5.00
C TYR A 33 -14.63 7.31 5.65
N ALA A 34 -15.52 6.48 6.20
CA ALA A 34 -16.77 6.94 6.80
C ALA A 34 -16.56 7.93 7.95
N ARG A 35 -15.44 7.81 8.67
CA ARG A 35 -15.07 8.70 9.79
C ARG A 35 -14.14 9.87 9.40
N GLY A 36 -13.88 10.07 8.11
CA GLY A 36 -13.06 11.18 7.60
C GLY A 36 -11.56 11.10 7.92
N GLU A 37 -11.05 9.93 8.36
CA GLU A 37 -9.62 9.76 8.69
C GLU A 37 -8.70 9.93 7.47
N LEU A 38 -9.24 9.71 6.27
CA LEU A 38 -8.52 9.77 4.99
C LEU A 38 -8.90 11.00 4.15
N ASP A 39 -9.58 11.98 4.75
CA ASP A 39 -9.95 13.21 4.07
C ASP A 39 -8.70 14.03 3.70
N ALA A 40 -8.70 14.56 2.48
CA ALA A 40 -7.61 15.38 1.97
C ALA A 40 -7.49 16.66 2.82
N LYS A 41 -6.32 16.87 3.42
CA LYS A 41 -6.01 18.12 4.12
C LYS A 41 -5.34 19.07 3.14
N ILE A 42 -5.98 20.20 2.88
CA ILE A 42 -5.41 21.30 2.11
C ILE A 42 -4.68 22.21 3.11
N ASN A 43 -3.39 22.44 2.86
CA ASN A 43 -2.58 23.42 3.58
C ASN A 43 -2.56 24.74 2.79
#